data_AF-A0A6G1HWF9-F1
#
_entry.id   AF-A0A6G1HWF9-F1
#
_cell.length_a   1.000
_cell.length_b   1.000
_cell.length_c   1.000
_cell.angle_alpha   90.00
_cell.angle_beta   90.00
_cell.angle_gamma   90.00
#
_symmetry.space_group_name_H-M   'P 1'
#
loop_
_entity.id
_entity.type
_entity.pdbx_description
1 polymer ?
#
loop_
_entity_poly.entity_id
_entity_poly.type
_entity_poly.pdbx_seq_one_letter_code
_entity_poly.pdbx_strand_id
1 'polypeptide(L)'
;MEREEVILEHKALKILIYLSFFAPIVSFLITIWTVLCLVAICFLQPVRLCKKGPSFGQQVIKFLSSAHRSQLIFIYSSLETDAYSAPVLVVVLLFSPFVAIGVALAAWVAAVFWFYAGIIGDPTGSDTPKGYNDGKASVLGVRSWWERWLERALR
;
A
#
# COMPACT_ATOMS: atom_id res chain seq x y z
N MET A 1 -14.17 11.85 6.94
CA MET A 1 -13.21 12.85 6.44
C MET A 1 -12.63 13.66 7.60
N GLU A 2 -13.24 14.74 8.08
CA GLU A 2 -12.86 15.54 9.28
C GLU A 2 -12.01 14.82 10.34
N ARG A 3 -12.64 13.82 10.99
CA ARG A 3 -12.08 13.12 12.14
C ARG A 3 -10.99 12.12 11.77
N GLU A 4 -11.02 11.61 10.55
CA GLU A 4 -10.12 10.57 10.07
C GLU A 4 -8.77 11.16 9.65
N GLU A 5 -8.79 12.33 9.01
CA GLU A 5 -7.59 13.09 8.66
C GLU A 5 -6.77 13.44 9.92
N VAL A 6 -7.43 13.91 10.99
CA VAL A 6 -6.76 14.21 12.26
C VAL A 6 -6.09 12.96 12.87
N ILE A 7 -6.71 11.79 12.75
CA ILE A 7 -6.14 10.52 13.23
C ILE A 7 -4.92 10.13 12.38
N LEU A 8 -4.98 10.32 11.06
CA LEU A 8 -3.89 10.02 10.14
C LEU A 8 -2.71 10.96 10.35
N GLU A 9 -2.94 12.25 10.59
CA GLU A 9 -1.91 13.23 10.92
C GLU A 9 -1.15 12.87 12.21
N HIS A 10 -1.84 12.35 13.21
CA HIS A 10 -1.21 11.88 14.45
C HIS A 10 -0.37 10.61 14.24
N LYS A 11 -0.71 9.81 13.22
CA LYS A 11 0.01 8.59 12.82
C LYS A 11 1.03 8.84 11.70
N ALA A 12 1.20 10.08 11.22
CA ALA A 12 2.02 10.40 10.05
C ALA A 12 3.47 9.91 10.18
N LEU A 13 4.08 9.95 11.37
CA LEU A 13 5.42 9.40 11.60
C LEU A 13 5.47 7.88 11.39
N LYS A 14 4.47 7.15 11.87
CA LYS A 14 4.38 5.68 11.68
C LYS A 14 4.20 5.33 10.20
N ILE A 15 3.34 6.09 9.52
CA ILE A 15 3.12 5.95 8.08
C ILE A 15 4.43 6.24 7.33
N LEU A 16 5.15 7.29 7.68
CA LEU A 16 6.42 7.67 7.08
C LEU A 16 7.47 6.56 7.21
N ILE A 17 7.69 6.04 8.43
CA ILE A 17 8.65 4.96 8.68
C ILE A 17 8.28 3.71 7.87
N TYR A 18 6.99 3.38 7.82
CA TYR A 18 6.51 2.26 7.02
C TYR A 18 6.79 2.48 5.53
N LEU A 19 6.41 3.62 4.96
CA LEU A 19 6.63 3.96 3.55
C LEU A 19 8.12 3.99 3.17
N SER A 20 8.99 4.53 4.04
CA SER A 20 10.41 4.71 3.74
C SER A 20 11.22 3.42 3.77
N PHE A 21 10.91 2.48 4.66
CA PHE A 21 11.73 1.28 4.89
C PHE A 21 10.97 -0.02 4.71
N PHE A 22 9.80 -0.14 5.32
CA PHE A 22 9.07 -1.41 5.36
C PHE A 22 8.31 -1.69 4.06
N ALA A 23 7.80 -0.66 3.38
CA ALA A 23 7.05 -0.80 2.13
C ALA A 23 7.82 -1.56 1.03
N PRO A 24 9.09 -1.24 0.70
CA PRO A 24 9.84 -1.99 -0.31
C PRO A 24 10.14 -3.43 0.14
N ILE A 25 10.46 -3.66 1.42
CA ILE A 25 10.72 -5.00 1.96
C ILE A 25 9.46 -5.87 1.89
N VAL A 26 8.34 -5.36 2.39
CA VAL A 26 7.05 -6.06 2.39
C VAL A 26 6.61 -6.33 0.95
N SER A 27 6.76 -5.37 0.04
CA SER A 27 6.40 -5.54 -1.37
C SER A 27 7.26 -6.63 -2.03
N PHE A 28 8.56 -6.68 -1.75
CA PHE A 28 9.46 -7.70 -2.27
C PHE A 28 9.08 -9.11 -1.76
N LEU A 29 8.81 -9.26 -0.46
CA LEU A 29 8.36 -10.53 0.11
C LEU A 29 7.03 -10.99 -0.49
N ILE A 30 6.09 -10.06 -0.71
CA ILE A 30 4.81 -10.38 -1.34
C ILE A 30 5.00 -10.77 -2.81
N THR A 31 5.91 -10.15 -3.54
CA THR A 31 6.23 -10.58 -4.92
C THR A 31 6.77 -12.00 -4.95
N ILE A 32 7.71 -12.35 -4.06
CA ILE A 32 8.21 -13.73 -3.93
C ILE A 32 7.06 -14.69 -3.64
N TRP A 33 6.22 -14.36 -2.66
CA TRP A 33 5.04 -15.17 -2.32
C TRP A 33 4.08 -15.34 -3.50
N THR A 34 3.86 -14.27 -4.27
CA THR A 34 3.01 -14.27 -5.46
C THR A 34 3.56 -15.23 -6.51
N VAL A 35 4.87 -15.19 -6.79
CA VAL A 35 5.54 -16.10 -7.71
C VAL A 35 5.41 -17.55 -7.24
N LEU A 36 5.64 -17.82 -5.95
CA LEU A 36 5.47 -19.17 -5.38
C LEU A 36 4.04 -19.67 -5.50
N CYS A 37 3.04 -18.84 -5.23
CA CYS A 37 1.63 -19.20 -5.40
C CYS A 37 1.29 -19.50 -6.87
N LEU A 38 1.77 -18.70 -7.82
CA LEU A 38 1.54 -18.94 -9.24
C LEU A 38 2.18 -20.25 -9.70
N VAL A 39 3.41 -20.51 -9.29
CA VAL A 39 4.12 -21.77 -9.57
C VAL A 39 3.37 -22.96 -8.99
N ALA A 40 2.96 -22.89 -7.72
CA ALA A 40 2.18 -23.94 -7.06
C ALA A 40 0.85 -24.21 -7.78
N ILE A 41 0.11 -23.16 -8.15
CA ILE A 41 -1.15 -23.29 -8.90
C ILE A 41 -0.91 -23.90 -10.29
N CYS A 42 0.18 -23.55 -10.97
CA CYS A 42 0.59 -24.16 -12.24
C CYS A 42 0.87 -25.67 -12.08
N PHE A 43 1.59 -26.09 -11.05
CA PHE A 43 1.82 -27.51 -10.76
C PHE A 43 0.55 -28.28 -10.40
N LEU A 44 -0.46 -27.59 -9.85
CA LEU A 44 -1.76 -28.18 -9.52
C LEU A 44 -2.74 -28.20 -10.71
N GLN A 45 -2.43 -27.55 -11.84
CA GLN A 45 -3.22 -27.61 -13.08
C GLN A 45 -3.47 -29.03 -13.60
N PRO A 46 -2.48 -29.94 -13.74
CA PRO A 46 -2.72 -31.30 -14.23
C PRO A 46 -3.67 -32.09 -13.31
N VAL A 47 -3.61 -31.84 -12.00
CA VAL A 47 -4.48 -32.49 -11.00
C VAL A 47 -5.94 -32.02 -11.14
N ARG A 48 -6.16 -30.83 -11.73
CA ARG A 48 -7.49 -30.26 -11.99
C ARG A 48 -8.27 -30.95 -13.11
N LEU A 49 -7.60 -31.66 -14.02
CA LEU A 49 -8.28 -32.45 -15.05
C LEU A 49 -9.16 -33.56 -14.44
N CYS A 50 -8.87 -33.96 -13.20
CA CYS A 50 -9.58 -35.04 -12.49
C CYS A 50 -10.57 -34.55 -11.42
N LYS A 51 -10.60 -33.25 -11.05
CA LYS A 51 -11.48 -32.72 -9.99
C LYS A 51 -12.10 -31.39 -10.39
N LYS A 52 -13.44 -31.26 -10.25
CA LYS A 52 -14.19 -29.99 -10.40
C LYS A 52 -13.87 -29.05 -9.21
N GLY A 53 -12.70 -28.42 -9.25
CA GLY A 53 -12.24 -27.45 -8.26
C GLY A 53 -12.56 -25.99 -8.65
N PRO A 54 -12.28 -25.02 -7.74
CA PRO A 54 -12.45 -23.60 -8.02
C PRO A 54 -11.58 -23.13 -9.19
N SER A 55 -12.02 -22.07 -9.89
CA SER A 55 -11.32 -21.54 -11.05
C SER A 55 -9.94 -20.98 -10.68
N PHE A 56 -9.05 -20.85 -11.68
CA PHE A 56 -7.67 -20.39 -11.46
C PHE A 56 -7.65 -19.02 -10.79
N GLY A 57 -8.43 -18.08 -11.32
CA GLY A 57 -8.54 -16.74 -10.75
C GLY A 57 -9.07 -16.71 -9.32
N GLN A 58 -10.00 -17.60 -8.96
CA GLN A 58 -10.52 -17.65 -7.59
C GLN A 58 -9.50 -18.18 -6.58
N GLN A 59 -8.66 -19.14 -6.96
CA GLN A 59 -7.56 -19.60 -6.11
C GLN A 59 -6.54 -18.49 -5.90
N VAL A 60 -6.16 -17.80 -6.99
CA VAL A 60 -5.26 -16.64 -6.92
C VAL A 60 -5.83 -15.58 -5.98
N ILE A 61 -7.07 -15.14 -6.19
CA ILE A 61 -7.72 -14.14 -5.34
C ILE A 61 -7.70 -14.59 -3.87
N LYS A 62 -8.06 -15.84 -3.57
CA LYS A 62 -8.13 -16.33 -2.19
C LYS A 62 -6.79 -16.25 -1.45
N PHE A 63 -5.68 -16.64 -2.11
CA PHE A 63 -4.36 -16.60 -1.48
C PHE A 63 -3.79 -15.19 -1.43
N LEU A 64 -4.10 -14.39 -2.44
CA LEU A 64 -3.39 -13.16 -2.73
C LEU A 64 -4.10 -11.92 -2.18
N SER A 65 -5.42 -12.00 -1.95
CA SER A 65 -6.20 -10.95 -1.28
C SER A 65 -5.72 -10.72 0.16
N SER A 66 -5.37 -11.78 0.89
CA SER A 66 -4.85 -11.68 2.26
C SER A 66 -3.53 -10.91 2.30
N ALA A 67 -2.63 -11.20 1.35
CA ALA A 67 -1.34 -10.52 1.24
C ALA A 67 -1.51 -9.04 0.88
N HIS A 68 -2.37 -8.72 -0.09
CA HIS A 68 -2.67 -7.34 -0.48
C HIS A 68 -3.32 -6.53 0.65
N ARG A 69 -4.29 -7.12 1.35
CA ARG A 69 -4.97 -6.53 2.51
C ARG A 69 -4.00 -6.13 3.62
N SER A 70 -2.93 -6.90 3.82
CA SER A 70 -1.92 -6.55 4.82
C SER A 70 -1.24 -5.20 4.51
N GLN A 71 -0.91 -4.91 3.25
CA GLN A 71 -0.28 -3.65 2.85
C GLN A 71 -1.21 -2.44 3.07
N LEU A 72 -2.50 -2.61 2.78
CA LEU A 72 -3.52 -1.58 3.00
C LEU A 72 -3.75 -1.29 4.49
N ILE A 73 -3.78 -2.33 5.33
CA ILE A 73 -3.90 -2.17 6.79
C ILE A 73 -2.69 -1.41 7.37
N PHE A 74 -1.48 -1.68 6.88
CA PHE A 74 -0.27 -0.98 7.36
C PHE A 74 -0.29 0.52 7.07
N ILE A 75 -0.94 0.95 5.99
CA ILE A 75 -1.14 2.37 5.68
C ILE A 75 -2.44 2.95 6.25
N TYR A 76 -3.09 2.22 7.17
CA TYR A 76 -4.36 2.61 7.79
C TYR A 76 -5.47 2.90 6.77
N SER A 77 -5.50 2.16 5.65
CA SER A 77 -6.57 2.24 4.65
C SER A 77 -7.80 1.44 5.09
N SER A 78 -8.98 2.02 4.90
CA SER A 78 -10.27 1.35 5.00
C SER A 78 -10.60 0.70 3.66
N LEU A 79 -10.60 -0.64 3.61
CA LEU A 79 -11.06 -1.33 2.40
C LEU A 79 -12.58 -1.19 2.27
N GLU A 80 -13.04 -0.56 1.19
CA GLU A 80 -14.46 -0.40 0.90
C GLU A 80 -15.08 -1.64 0.22
N THR A 81 -14.27 -2.45 -0.47
CA THR A 81 -14.75 -3.63 -1.22
C THR A 81 -13.76 -4.81 -1.12
N ASP A 82 -14.30 -6.02 -1.10
CA ASP A 82 -13.55 -7.29 -1.17
C ASP A 82 -13.64 -7.93 -2.57
N ALA A 83 -14.12 -7.18 -3.57
CA ALA A 83 -14.16 -7.64 -4.96
C ALA A 83 -12.80 -7.42 -5.63
N TYR A 84 -12.11 -8.50 -6.01
CA TYR A 84 -10.80 -8.44 -6.67
C TYR A 84 -10.84 -8.89 -8.13
N SER A 85 -10.03 -8.26 -8.97
CA SER A 85 -9.74 -8.77 -10.32
C SER A 85 -8.46 -9.61 -10.28
N ALA A 86 -8.55 -10.94 -10.45
CA ALA A 86 -7.41 -11.85 -10.41
C ALA A 86 -6.20 -11.40 -11.27
N PRO A 87 -6.35 -11.03 -12.56
CA PRO A 87 -5.20 -10.62 -13.37
C PRO A 87 -4.59 -9.30 -12.90
N VAL A 88 -5.42 -8.33 -12.49
CA VAL A 88 -4.92 -7.02 -12.05
C VAL A 88 -4.23 -7.13 -10.69
N LEU A 89 -4.76 -7.96 -9.78
CA LEU A 89 -4.14 -8.25 -8.49
C LEU A 89 -2.72 -8.83 -8.65
N VAL A 90 -2.54 -9.75 -9.60
CA VAL A 90 -1.21 -10.29 -9.93
C VAL A 90 -0.28 -9.20 -10.45
N VAL A 91 -0.74 -8.37 -11.40
CA VAL A 91 0.08 -7.26 -11.95
C VAL A 91 0.47 -6.28 -10.85
N VAL A 92 -0.49 -5.84 -10.02
CA VAL A 92 -0.24 -4.87 -8.94
C VAL A 92 0.82 -5.40 -7.98
N LEU A 93 0.75 -6.67 -7.58
CA LEU A 93 1.69 -7.27 -6.64
C LEU A 93 3.06 -7.61 -7.24
N LEU A 94 3.12 -7.89 -8.55
CA LEU A 94 4.37 -8.13 -9.26
C LEU A 94 5.17 -6.83 -9.47
N PHE A 95 4.46 -5.73 -9.72
CA PHE A 95 5.06 -4.40 -9.91
C PHE A 95 5.19 -3.59 -8.62
N SER A 96 4.49 -4.01 -7.55
CA SER A 96 4.56 -3.44 -6.20
C SER A 96 5.98 -3.11 -5.71
N PRO A 97 7.01 -3.99 -5.81
CA PRO A 97 8.35 -3.69 -5.31
C PRO A 97 9.02 -2.53 -6.06
N PHE A 98 8.83 -2.42 -7.37
CA PHE A 98 9.40 -1.32 -8.15
C PHE A 98 8.74 0.01 -7.79
N VAL A 99 7.41 -0.01 -7.65
CA VAL A 99 6.65 1.17 -7.25
C VAL A 99 6.96 1.56 -5.81
N ALA A 100 7.12 0.59 -4.91
CA ALA A 100 7.47 0.79 -3.51
C ALA A 100 8.84 1.44 -3.32
N ILE A 101 9.81 1.19 -4.21
CA ILE A 101 11.10 1.92 -4.21
C ILE A 101 10.85 3.41 -4.50
N GLY A 102 10.03 3.72 -5.51
CA GLY A 102 9.66 5.10 -5.82
C GLY A 102 8.91 5.78 -4.67
N VAL A 103 8.00 5.05 -4.01
CA VAL A 103 7.28 5.52 -2.82
C VAL A 103 8.23 5.75 -1.65
N ALA A 104 9.21 4.88 -1.44
CA ALA A 104 10.22 5.06 -0.40
C ALA A 104 11.05 6.32 -0.66
N LEU A 105 11.51 6.55 -1.90
CA LEU A 105 12.22 7.78 -2.27
C LEU A 105 11.36 9.03 -2.04
N ALA A 106 10.09 9.01 -2.45
CA ALA A 106 9.17 10.10 -2.22
C ALA A 106 8.94 10.34 -0.71
N ALA A 107 8.86 9.27 0.09
CA ALA A 107 8.75 9.35 1.54
C ALA A 107 10.00 9.95 2.19
N TRP A 108 11.20 9.63 1.69
CA TRP A 108 12.44 10.30 2.13
C TRP A 108 12.46 11.79 1.81
N VAL A 109 12.01 12.20 0.62
CA VAL A 109 11.87 13.62 0.27
C VAL A 109 10.86 14.30 1.20
N ALA A 110 9.71 13.68 1.45
CA ALA A 110 8.70 14.18 2.38
C ALA A 110 9.23 14.27 3.83
N ALA A 111 10.08 13.32 4.26
CA ALA A 111 10.73 13.34 5.57
C ALA A 111 11.66 14.55 5.74
N VAL A 112 12.50 14.82 4.73
CA VAL A 112 13.41 15.97 4.73
C VAL A 112 12.61 17.27 4.75
N PHE A 113 11.56 17.35 3.94
CA PHE A 113 10.67 18.52 3.92
C PHE A 113 9.98 18.74 5.28
N TRP A 114 9.46 17.69 5.90
CA TRP A 114 8.85 17.77 7.22
C TRP A 114 9.86 18.17 8.31
N PHE A 115 11.08 17.65 8.26
CA PHE A 115 12.15 18.05 9.17
C PHE A 115 12.45 19.55 9.04
N TYR A 116 12.58 20.06 7.81
CA TYR A 116 12.82 21.48 7.54
C TYR A 116 11.66 22.37 8.01
N ALA A 117 10.42 21.99 7.70
CA ALA A 117 9.22 22.68 8.18
C ALA A 117 9.14 22.72 9.72
N GLY A 118 9.65 21.68 10.39
CA GLY A 118 9.74 21.65 11.85
C GLY A 118 10.76 22.63 12.45
N ILE A 119 11.82 22.99 11.72
CA ILE A 119 12.85 23.93 12.18
C ILE A 119 12.45 25.38 11.92
N ILE A 120 11.95 25.66 10.71
CA ILE A 120 11.66 27.03 10.27
C ILE A 120 10.26 27.48 10.67
N GLY A 121 9.38 26.54 10.98
CA GLY A 121 7.96 26.81 11.14
C GLY A 121 7.27 26.91 9.78
N ASP A 122 5.94 26.84 9.82
CA ASP A 122 5.11 26.89 8.63
C ASP A 122 5.01 28.36 8.14
N PRO A 123 5.47 28.68 6.91
CA PRO A 123 5.36 30.04 6.37
C PRO A 123 3.90 30.44 6.09
N THR A 124 2.98 29.47 6.06
CA THR A 124 1.56 29.66 5.72
C THR A 124 0.73 30.18 6.90
N GLY A 125 1.33 30.33 8.08
CA GLY A 125 0.68 30.91 9.26
C GLY A 125 -0.15 29.88 10.02
N SER A 126 0.25 29.61 11.26
CA SER A 126 -0.42 28.70 12.19
C SER A 126 -1.75 29.24 12.77
N ASP A 127 -2.46 30.12 12.05
CA ASP A 127 -3.65 30.81 12.56
C ASP A 127 -4.96 30.07 12.26
N THR A 128 -4.90 28.92 11.57
CA THR A 128 -6.04 28.00 11.50
C THR A 128 -6.18 27.23 12.83
N PRO A 129 -7.41 26.99 13.35
CA PRO A 129 -7.63 26.40 14.69
C PRO A 129 -7.13 24.95 14.87
N LYS A 130 -6.52 24.36 13.83
CA LYS A 130 -5.91 23.04 13.82
C LYS A 130 -4.56 23.18 13.12
N GLY A 131 -3.48 22.84 13.82
CA GLY A 131 -2.10 22.90 13.33
C GLY A 131 -1.84 21.99 12.13
N TYR A 132 -2.33 22.42 10.97
CA TYR A 132 -1.94 21.94 9.65
C TYR A 132 -0.43 22.09 9.52
N ASN A 133 0.24 21.03 9.06
CA ASN A 133 1.69 21.00 8.91
C ASN A 133 1.97 20.47 7.51
N ASP A 134 2.52 21.32 6.65
CA ASP A 134 2.86 21.00 5.26
C ASP A 134 3.70 19.72 5.14
N GLY A 135 4.58 19.48 6.10
CA GLY A 135 5.37 18.26 6.22
C GLY A 135 4.49 17.02 6.36
N LYS A 136 3.54 17.02 7.29
CA LYS A 136 2.59 15.91 7.47
C LYS A 136 1.70 15.73 6.23
N ALA A 137 1.23 16.82 5.65
CA ALA A 137 0.41 16.80 4.44
C ALA A 137 1.14 16.12 3.28
N SER A 138 2.43 16.40 3.09
CA SER A 138 3.25 15.76 2.06
C SER A 138 3.35 14.24 2.27
N VAL A 139 3.54 13.77 3.51
CA VAL A 139 3.58 12.34 3.85
C VAL A 139 2.24 11.65 3.55
N LEU A 140 1.13 12.28 3.93
CA LEU A 140 -0.22 11.76 3.63
C LEU A 140 -0.49 11.75 2.12
N GLY A 141 0.09 12.70 1.37
CA GLY A 141 0.12 12.70 -0.09
C GLY A 141 0.79 11.46 -0.68
N VAL A 142 1.99 11.11 -0.19
CA VAL A 142 2.69 9.88 -0.63
C VAL A 142 1.87 8.63 -0.26
N ARG A 143 1.28 8.60 0.94
CA ARG A 143 0.42 7.51 1.40
C ARG A 143 -0.82 7.33 0.52
N SER A 144 -1.52 8.41 0.18
CA SER A 144 -2.71 8.34 -0.70
C SER A 144 -2.36 7.95 -2.13
N TRP A 145 -1.16 8.29 -2.62
CA TRP A 145 -0.69 7.81 -3.91
C TRP A 145 -0.43 6.30 -3.89
N TRP A 146 0.21 5.81 -2.82
CA TRP A 146 0.45 4.38 -2.63
C TRP A 146 -0.83 3.58 -2.45
N GLU A 147 -1.79 4.09 -1.68
CA GLU A 147 -3.13 3.51 -1.54
C GLU A 147 -3.81 3.37 -2.91
N ARG A 148 -3.88 4.45 -3.71
CA ARG A 148 -4.45 4.41 -5.06
C ARG A 148 -3.77 3.41 -5.98
N TRP A 149 -2.47 3.16 -5.82
CA TRP A 149 -1.78 2.11 -6.57
C TRP A 149 -2.28 0.72 -6.17
N LEU A 150 -2.37 0.45 -4.87
CA LEU A 150 -2.83 -0.82 -4.34
C LEU A 150 -4.31 -1.08 -4.68
N GLU A 151 -5.16 -0.07 -4.60
CA GLU A 151 -6.60 -0.17 -4.90
C GLU A 151 -6.90 -0.55 -6.36
N ARG A 152 -5.95 -0.39 -7.29
CA ARG A 152 -6.14 -0.85 -8.68
C ARG A 152 -6.41 -2.35 -8.79
N ALA A 153 -6.04 -3.13 -7.78
CA ALA A 153 -6.33 -4.57 -7.72
C ALA A 153 -7.81 -4.88 -7.40
N LEU A 154 -8.53 -3.91 -6.81
CA LEU A 154 -9.94 -3.97 -6.48
C LEU A 154 -10.78 -3.70 -7.73
N ARG A 155 -12.03 -4.18 -7.72
CA ARG A 155 -13.04 -3.99 -8.79
C ARG A 155 -14.15 -3.08 -8.35
#